data_AF-A0A089LL21-F1
#
_entry.id   AF-A0A089LL21-F1
#
_cell.length_a   1.000
_cell.length_b   1.000
_cell.length_c   1.000
_cell.angle_alpha   90.00
_cell.angle_beta   90.00
_cell.angle_gamma   90.00
#
_symmetry.space_group_name_H-M   'P 1'
#
loop_
_entity.id
_entity.type
_entity.pdbx_description
1 polymer ?
#
loop_
_entity_poly.entity_id
_entity_poly.type
_entity_poly.pdbx_seq_one_letter_code
_entity_poly.pdbx_strand_id
1 'polypeptide(L)'
;MKRKVLIFTILLLIGGILFCAMYSFPKVIDTSYPAVEFRTGDASSAQRTTVHIKGSLHRPLFRNQVFHGRITVEKYDYSKYEMSDIVFYPEIRNGWGNITYYDWKPSGFAFGSIWKKGSFDSVKILLYEPTGPEAGGGMSKNLQIIAPAEDYESAAELSAKVYSTNQ
;
A
#
# COMPACT_ATOMS: atom_id res chain seq x y z
N MET A 1 -19.30 -48.50 9.92
CA MET A 1 -18.62 -47.63 8.92
C MET A 1 -19.41 -46.36 8.60
N LYS A 2 -20.70 -46.44 8.22
CA LYS A 2 -21.52 -45.28 7.81
C LYS A 2 -21.56 -44.10 8.81
N ARG A 3 -21.64 -44.38 10.12
CA ARG A 3 -21.63 -43.34 11.18
C ARG A 3 -20.30 -42.58 11.28
N LYS A 4 -19.17 -43.26 11.13
CA LYS A 4 -17.84 -42.62 11.18
C LYS A 4 -17.62 -41.73 9.95
N VAL A 5 -18.07 -42.19 8.78
CA VAL A 5 -18.05 -41.40 7.54
C VAL A 5 -18.92 -40.15 7.70
N LEU A 6 -20.16 -40.29 8.20
CA LEU A 6 -21.05 -39.15 8.44
C LEU A 6 -20.45 -38.11 9.39
N ILE A 7 -19.88 -38.55 10.52
CA ILE A 7 -19.23 -37.65 11.48
C ILE A 7 -18.05 -36.92 10.84
N PHE A 8 -17.21 -37.63 10.09
CA PHE A 8 -16.08 -37.03 9.39
C PHE A 8 -16.53 -36.00 8.35
N THR A 9 -17.57 -36.29 7.57
CA THR A 9 -18.15 -35.36 6.60
C THR A 9 -18.69 -34.10 7.27
N ILE A 10 -19.38 -34.23 8.41
CA ILE A 10 -19.88 -33.09 9.18
C ILE A 10 -18.73 -32.22 9.70
N LEU A 11 -17.68 -32.84 10.25
CA LEU A 11 -16.50 -32.11 10.72
C LEU A 11 -15.79 -31.37 9.59
N LEU A 12 -15.70 -31.98 8.41
CA LEU A 12 -15.11 -31.34 7.23
C LEU A 12 -15.96 -30.16 6.74
N LEU A 13 -17.29 -30.29 6.75
CA LEU A 13 -18.22 -29.20 6.44
C LEU A 13 -18.09 -28.04 7.43
N ILE A 14 -18.09 -28.32 8.74
CA ILE A 14 -17.90 -27.29 9.77
C ILE A 14 -16.54 -26.62 9.61
N GLY A 15 -15.48 -27.41 9.39
CA GLY A 15 -14.14 -26.88 9.14
C GLY A 15 -14.08 -26.00 7.90
N GLY A 16 -14.76 -26.39 6.81
CA GLY A 16 -14.87 -25.60 5.59
C GLY A 16 -15.62 -24.29 5.79
N ILE A 17 -16.74 -24.31 6.53
CA ILE A 17 -17.52 -23.11 6.85
C ILE A 17 -16.69 -22.16 7.72
N LEU A 18 -16.04 -22.67 8.77
CA LEU A 18 -15.17 -21.87 9.63
C LEU A 18 -14.00 -21.27 8.83
N PHE A 19 -13.39 -22.05 7.94
CA PHE A 19 -12.34 -21.56 7.05
C PHE A 19 -12.84 -20.43 6.16
N CYS A 20 -13.97 -20.61 5.47
CA CYS A 20 -14.53 -19.56 4.61
C CYS A 20 -14.97 -18.30 5.40
N ALA A 21 -15.46 -18.47 6.62
CA ALA A 21 -15.84 -17.35 7.49
C ALA A 21 -14.62 -16.57 8.01
N MET A 22 -13.49 -17.25 8.23
CA MET A 22 -12.27 -16.63 8.74
C MET A 22 -11.31 -16.15 7.65
N TYR A 23 -11.37 -16.74 6.46
CA TYR A 23 -10.45 -16.43 5.37
C TYR A 23 -10.78 -15.06 4.76
N SER A 24 -9.82 -14.13 4.85
CA SER A 24 -9.94 -12.82 4.22
C SER A 24 -9.69 -12.93 2.72
N PHE A 25 -10.77 -12.99 1.94
CA PHE A 25 -10.72 -12.92 0.48
C PHE A 25 -10.05 -11.63 0.00
N PRO A 26 -9.46 -11.63 -1.21
CA PRO A 26 -8.89 -10.43 -1.82
C PRO A 26 -9.89 -9.28 -1.81
N LYS A 27 -9.46 -8.11 -1.32
CA LYS A 27 -10.30 -6.90 -1.30
C LYS A 27 -9.97 -6.04 -2.51
N VAL A 28 -10.95 -5.84 -3.39
CA VAL A 28 -10.86 -4.87 -4.48
C VAL A 28 -10.85 -3.46 -3.90
N ILE A 29 -9.96 -2.64 -4.41
CA ILE A 29 -9.74 -1.25 -4.02
C ILE A 29 -9.83 -0.42 -5.29
N ASP A 30 -10.71 0.58 -5.28
CA ASP A 30 -10.78 1.63 -6.28
C ASP A 30 -11.16 2.91 -5.52
N THR A 31 -10.13 3.64 -5.07
CA THR A 31 -10.31 4.82 -4.21
C THR A 31 -9.39 5.94 -4.61
N SER A 32 -9.81 7.16 -4.33
CA SER A 32 -9.06 8.39 -4.60
C SER A 32 -9.17 9.30 -3.39
N TYR A 33 -8.05 9.82 -2.92
CA TYR A 33 -8.01 10.69 -1.74
C TYR A 33 -7.30 12.00 -2.06
N PRO A 34 -7.77 13.13 -1.50
CA PRO A 34 -6.94 14.33 -1.42
C PRO A 34 -5.69 14.00 -0.60
N ALA A 35 -4.57 14.52 -1.04
CA ALA A 35 -3.27 14.24 -0.45
C ALA A 35 -2.41 15.50 -0.40
N VAL A 36 -1.44 15.48 0.51
CA VAL A 36 -0.45 16.57 0.62
C VAL A 36 0.94 15.97 0.52
N GLU A 37 1.71 16.49 -0.43
CA GLU A 37 3.14 16.27 -0.55
C GLU A 37 3.89 17.38 0.20
N PHE A 38 4.81 17.03 1.07
CA PHE A 38 5.60 18.00 1.82
C PHE A 38 6.92 17.41 2.33
N ARG A 39 7.87 18.27 2.70
CA ARG A 39 9.08 17.88 3.41
C ARG A 39 8.85 17.93 4.91
N THR A 40 9.32 16.90 5.60
CA THR A 40 9.18 16.82 7.06
C THR A 40 9.80 18.05 7.74
N GLY A 41 9.00 18.79 8.51
CA GLY A 41 9.43 19.99 9.23
C GLY A 41 9.34 21.29 8.42
N ASP A 42 8.86 21.26 7.18
CA ASP A 42 8.74 22.44 6.32
C ASP A 42 7.32 22.57 5.75
N ALA A 43 6.48 23.33 6.45
CA ALA A 43 5.10 23.62 6.04
C ALA A 43 5.02 24.39 4.71
N SER A 44 6.04 25.20 4.38
CA SER A 44 6.04 26.00 3.15
C SER A 44 6.22 25.16 1.89
N SER A 45 6.74 23.94 2.03
CA SER A 45 6.88 22.97 0.94
C SER A 45 5.59 22.22 0.61
N ALA A 46 4.52 22.41 1.38
CA ALA A 46 3.29 21.67 1.23
C ALA A 46 2.58 21.96 -0.09
N GLN A 47 2.30 20.90 -0.84
CA GLN A 47 1.58 20.93 -2.11
C GLN A 47 0.44 19.94 -2.09
N ARG A 48 -0.75 20.39 -2.49
CA ARG A 48 -1.92 19.54 -2.65
C ARG A 48 -1.79 18.68 -3.90
N THR A 49 -2.24 17.45 -3.81
CA THR A 49 -2.33 16.50 -4.92
C THR A 49 -3.44 15.47 -4.64
N THR A 50 -3.59 14.49 -5.51
CA THR A 50 -4.54 13.39 -5.35
C THR A 50 -3.81 12.08 -5.48
N VAL A 51 -4.07 11.14 -4.58
CA VAL A 51 -3.57 9.76 -4.67
C VAL A 51 -4.73 8.87 -5.11
N HIS A 52 -4.55 8.17 -6.23
CA HIS A 52 -5.46 7.15 -6.74
C HIS A 52 -4.87 5.77 -6.49
N ILE A 53 -5.69 4.85 -5.97
CA ILE A 53 -5.29 3.49 -5.64
C ILE A 53 -6.32 2.56 -6.27
N LYS A 54 -5.87 1.73 -7.22
CA LYS A 54 -6.72 0.79 -7.93
C LYS A 54 -6.08 -0.59 -8.01
N GLY A 55 -6.75 -1.62 -7.52
CA GLY A 55 -6.21 -2.98 -7.51
C GLY A 55 -6.92 -3.91 -6.54
N SER A 56 -6.21 -4.96 -6.10
CA SER A 56 -6.66 -5.90 -5.09
C SER A 56 -5.60 -6.10 -4.01
N LEU A 57 -6.02 -6.07 -2.75
CA LEU A 57 -5.17 -6.41 -1.60
C LEU A 57 -5.44 -7.86 -1.19
N HIS A 58 -4.43 -8.70 -1.33
CA HIS A 58 -4.44 -10.11 -0.97
C HIS A 58 -3.82 -10.31 0.41
N ARG A 59 -4.45 -11.16 1.22
CA ARG A 59 -4.01 -11.52 2.57
C ARG A 59 -3.85 -13.03 2.68
N PRO A 60 -2.79 -13.59 2.07
CA PRO A 60 -2.58 -15.03 2.08
C PRO A 60 -2.34 -15.55 3.50
N LEU A 61 -2.77 -16.78 3.77
CA LEU A 61 -2.60 -17.41 5.08
C LEU A 61 -1.09 -17.61 5.35
N PHE A 62 -0.60 -17.15 6.50
CA PHE A 62 0.81 -17.23 6.92
C PHE A 62 1.83 -16.56 5.98
N ARG A 63 1.39 -15.58 5.19
CA ARG A 63 2.26 -14.84 4.27
C ARG A 63 1.96 -13.35 4.34
N ASN A 64 2.90 -12.55 3.85
CA ASN A 64 2.80 -11.10 3.81
C ASN A 64 1.68 -10.64 2.87
N GLN A 65 1.08 -9.49 3.19
CA GLN A 65 0.01 -8.93 2.35
C GLN A 65 0.61 -8.45 1.03
N VAL A 66 -0.10 -8.72 -0.07
CA VAL A 66 0.35 -8.34 -1.41
C VAL A 66 -0.73 -7.48 -2.06
N PHE A 67 -0.35 -6.32 -2.56
CA PHE A 67 -1.22 -5.49 -3.38
C PHE A 67 -0.85 -5.64 -4.85
N HIS A 68 -1.83 -6.08 -5.63
CA HIS A 68 -1.77 -6.15 -7.09
C HIS A 68 -2.54 -4.97 -7.66
N GLY A 69 -1.90 -4.10 -8.41
CA GLY A 69 -2.59 -2.97 -9.03
C GLY A 69 -1.68 -1.79 -9.26
N ARG A 70 -2.25 -0.60 -9.12
CA ARG A 70 -1.61 0.67 -9.43
C ARG A 70 -1.94 1.71 -8.38
N ILE A 71 -0.89 2.38 -7.92
CA ILE A 71 -1.00 3.63 -7.18
C ILE A 71 -0.56 4.73 -8.16
N THR A 72 -1.23 5.86 -8.20
CA THR A 72 -0.80 7.02 -8.99
C THR A 72 -1.05 8.28 -8.20
N VAL A 73 -0.14 9.23 -8.33
CA VAL A 73 -0.23 10.56 -7.74
C VAL A 73 -0.39 11.57 -8.88
N GLU A 74 -1.44 12.38 -8.87
CA GLU A 74 -1.82 13.26 -9.99
C GLU A 74 -0.68 14.15 -10.51
N LYS A 75 0.21 14.58 -9.62
CA LYS A 75 1.37 15.43 -9.95
C LYS A 75 2.41 14.76 -10.85
N TYR A 76 2.45 13.43 -10.91
CA TYR A 76 3.47 12.66 -11.63
C TYR A 76 2.86 11.88 -12.80
N ASP A 77 3.53 11.90 -13.95
CA ASP A 77 3.11 11.11 -15.12
C ASP A 77 3.65 9.68 -15.04
N TYR A 78 2.73 8.72 -14.98
CA TYR A 78 3.04 7.28 -14.98
C TYR A 78 2.61 6.58 -16.27
N SER A 79 2.07 7.28 -17.26
CA SER A 79 1.34 6.71 -18.42
C SER A 79 2.07 5.58 -19.14
N LYS A 80 3.41 5.62 -19.18
CA LYS A 80 4.28 4.64 -19.85
C LYS A 80 4.78 3.50 -18.97
N TYR A 81 4.43 3.52 -17.68
CA TYR A 81 4.95 2.60 -16.69
C TYR A 81 3.88 1.67 -16.13
N GLU A 82 4.31 0.48 -15.76
CA GLU A 82 3.58 -0.47 -14.93
C GLU A 82 4.14 -0.43 -13.51
N MET A 83 3.34 -0.84 -12.53
CA MET A 83 3.76 -0.89 -11.13
C MET A 83 3.97 -2.34 -10.73
N SER A 84 5.08 -2.64 -10.07
CA SER A 84 5.28 -3.96 -9.46
C SER A 84 4.33 -4.17 -8.29
N ASP A 85 4.01 -5.42 -8.00
CA ASP A 85 3.25 -5.79 -6.82
C ASP A 85 3.95 -5.29 -5.55
N ILE A 86 3.16 -4.79 -4.60
CA ILE A 86 3.68 -4.31 -3.32
C ILE A 86 3.49 -5.39 -2.28
N VAL A 87 4.59 -5.93 -1.77
CA VAL A 87 4.58 -6.79 -0.59
C VAL A 87 4.75 -5.93 0.65
N PHE A 88 3.82 -6.05 1.60
CA PHE A 88 3.87 -5.36 2.88
C PHE A 88 4.44 -6.29 3.96
N TYR A 89 5.57 -5.92 4.54
CA TYR A 89 6.30 -6.70 5.53
C TYR A 89 6.00 -6.16 6.94
N PRO A 90 5.05 -6.74 7.71
CA PRO A 90 4.69 -6.23 9.04
C PRO A 90 5.90 -6.16 9.99
N GLU A 91 6.80 -7.14 9.89
CA GLU A 91 8.03 -7.26 10.65
C GLU A 91 9.15 -6.30 10.23
N ILE A 92 9.06 -5.67 9.05
CA ILE A 92 10.07 -4.74 8.55
C ILE A 92 9.52 -3.31 8.54
N ARG A 93 10.19 -2.42 9.30
CA ARG A 93 9.89 -0.98 9.32
C ARG A 93 8.38 -0.70 9.51
N ASN A 94 7.72 -1.48 10.38
CA ASN A 94 6.29 -1.36 10.70
C ASN A 94 5.37 -1.50 9.47
N GLY A 95 5.43 -2.60 8.71
CA GLY A 95 4.51 -2.81 7.59
C GLY A 95 4.89 -2.07 6.32
N TRP A 96 6.18 -1.89 6.07
CA TRP A 96 6.71 -1.22 4.88
C TRP A 96 6.45 -2.02 3.61
N GLY A 97 6.20 -1.30 2.50
CA GLY A 97 6.24 -1.81 1.14
C GLY A 97 7.02 -0.89 0.21
N ASN A 98 7.50 -1.41 -0.92
CA ASN A 98 8.20 -0.63 -1.93
C ASN A 98 7.30 -0.34 -3.13
N ILE A 99 7.27 0.92 -3.59
CA ILE A 99 6.64 1.30 -4.84
C ILE A 99 7.71 1.37 -5.91
N THR A 100 7.65 0.47 -6.87
CA THR A 100 8.53 0.46 -8.05
C THR A 100 7.69 0.47 -9.31
N TYR A 101 8.07 1.34 -10.23
CA TYR A 101 7.52 1.40 -11.58
C TYR A 101 8.56 0.91 -12.57
N TYR A 102 8.12 0.20 -13.60
CA TYR A 102 8.96 -0.29 -14.67
C TYR A 102 8.31 -0.04 -16.01
N ASP A 103 9.12 0.21 -17.04
CA ASP A 103 8.69 0.13 -18.43
C ASP A 103 9.17 -1.19 -19.04
N TRP A 104 8.86 -1.41 -20.33
CA TRP A 104 9.20 -2.65 -21.02
C TRP A 104 10.68 -2.70 -21.45
N LYS A 105 11.48 -1.71 -21.02
CA LYS A 105 12.93 -1.62 -21.19
C LYS A 105 13.58 -1.89 -19.82
N PRO A 106 14.90 -2.11 -19.72
CA PRO A 106 15.57 -2.32 -18.42
C PRO A 106 15.55 -1.10 -17.48
N SER A 107 14.69 -0.11 -17.72
CA SER A 107 14.55 1.13 -16.96
C SER A 107 13.33 1.07 -16.02
N GLY A 108 13.55 0.51 -14.84
CA GLY A 108 12.66 0.73 -13.69
C GLY A 108 13.15 1.86 -12.79
N PHE A 109 12.24 2.48 -12.05
CA PHE A 109 12.60 3.40 -10.97
C PHE A 109 11.80 3.10 -9.71
N ALA A 110 12.49 3.16 -8.58
CA ALA A 110 11.85 3.08 -7.28
C ALA A 110 11.26 4.45 -6.95
N PHE A 111 9.94 4.55 -6.92
CA PHE A 111 9.25 5.81 -6.59
C PHE A 111 9.34 6.13 -5.10
N GLY A 112 9.29 5.10 -4.26
CA GLY A 112 9.43 5.30 -2.83
C GLY A 112 9.05 4.10 -1.97
N SER A 113 8.84 4.41 -0.71
CA SER A 113 8.37 3.49 0.32
C SER A 113 6.93 3.83 0.70
N ILE A 114 6.08 2.85 0.93
CA ILE A 114 4.69 3.04 1.33
C ILE A 114 4.38 2.33 2.64
N TRP A 115 3.58 3.00 3.46
CA TRP A 115 2.88 2.45 4.61
C TRP A 115 1.40 2.69 4.44
N LYS A 116 0.58 1.77 4.94
CA LYS A 116 -0.87 1.89 4.90
C LYS A 116 -1.50 1.49 6.23
N LYS A 117 -2.67 2.06 6.53
CA LYS A 117 -3.59 1.56 7.55
C LYS A 117 -4.72 0.77 6.87
N GLY A 118 -5.10 -0.35 7.49
CA GLY A 118 -6.20 -1.20 7.01
C GLY A 118 -6.04 -1.62 5.55
N SER A 119 -7.02 -1.27 4.73
CA SER A 119 -7.06 -1.58 3.29
C SER A 119 -6.83 -0.33 2.43
N PHE A 120 -5.80 0.45 2.79
CA PHE A 120 -5.53 1.79 2.23
C PHE A 120 -6.57 2.83 2.68
N ASP A 121 -7.00 2.75 3.93
CA ASP A 121 -7.87 3.77 4.55
C ASP A 121 -7.09 5.07 4.81
N SER A 122 -5.77 4.93 5.03
CA SER A 122 -4.80 6.01 5.01
C SER A 122 -3.45 5.48 4.53
N VAL A 123 -2.68 6.32 3.86
CA VAL A 123 -1.36 5.99 3.33
C VAL A 123 -0.33 7.07 3.64
N LYS A 124 0.89 6.61 3.80
CA LYS A 124 2.08 7.45 3.78
C LYS A 124 3.02 6.91 2.71
N ILE A 125 3.46 7.77 1.81
CA ILE A 125 4.45 7.45 0.80
C ILE A 125 5.67 8.33 1.07
N LEU A 126 6.82 7.73 1.35
CA LEU A 126 8.09 8.42 1.44
C LEU A 126 8.77 8.34 0.07
N LEU A 127 8.92 9.48 -0.59
CA LEU A 127 9.44 9.56 -1.95
C LEU A 127 10.96 9.42 -1.97
N TYR A 128 11.46 8.81 -3.04
CA TYR A 128 12.87 8.80 -3.38
C TYR A 128 13.16 9.96 -4.34
N GLU A 129 14.31 10.61 -4.15
CA GLU A 129 14.72 11.76 -4.95
C GLU A 129 16.01 11.46 -5.72
N PRO A 130 16.08 11.78 -7.03
CA PRO A 130 15.04 12.44 -7.84
C PRO A 130 13.76 11.58 -7.99
N THR A 131 12.62 12.19 -8.32
CA THR A 131 11.38 11.44 -8.62
C THR A 131 11.23 11.27 -10.12
N GLY A 132 10.84 10.08 -10.57
CA GLY A 132 10.58 9.78 -11.97
C GLY A 132 11.63 8.87 -12.63
N PRO A 133 11.46 8.55 -13.91
CA PRO A 133 12.28 7.54 -14.59
C PRO A 133 13.76 7.94 -14.78
N GLU A 134 14.03 9.24 -14.86
CA GLU A 134 15.39 9.81 -14.92
C GLU A 134 16.17 9.59 -13.60
N ALA A 135 15.47 9.20 -12.52
CA ALA A 135 16.03 9.20 -11.16
C ALA A 135 16.89 7.99 -10.80
N GLY A 136 16.74 6.86 -11.51
CA GLY A 136 17.40 5.61 -11.14
C GLY A 136 17.09 5.17 -9.69
N GLY A 137 18.15 4.91 -8.90
CA GLY A 137 18.08 4.42 -7.51
C GLY A 137 18.08 5.53 -6.46
N GLY A 138 17.17 6.50 -6.58
CA GLY A 138 17.08 7.65 -5.68
C GLY A 138 17.03 7.29 -4.19
N MET A 139 17.45 8.22 -3.33
CA MET A 139 17.34 8.09 -1.87
C MET A 139 16.26 9.04 -1.35
N SER A 140 15.60 8.68 -0.25
CA SER A 140 14.65 9.61 0.37
C SER A 140 15.36 10.80 1.00
N LYS A 141 14.88 12.03 0.73
CA LYS A 141 15.31 13.26 1.42
C LYS A 141 14.16 13.90 2.22
N ASN A 142 13.39 13.07 2.92
CA ASN A 142 12.28 13.48 3.81
C ASN A 142 11.04 14.05 3.11
N LEU A 143 10.96 13.95 1.77
CA LEU A 143 9.77 14.26 1.00
C LEU A 143 8.75 13.12 1.13
N GLN A 144 7.53 13.44 1.53
CA GLN A 144 6.47 12.46 1.73
C GLN A 144 5.12 12.94 1.20
N ILE A 145 4.28 11.99 0.78
CA ILE A 145 2.88 12.19 0.44
C ILE A 145 2.03 11.49 1.50
N ILE A 146 1.06 12.21 2.05
CA ILE A 146 0.12 11.67 3.04
C ILE A 146 -1.29 11.79 2.48
N ALA A 147 -2.08 10.73 2.62
CA ALA A 147 -3.49 10.72 2.27
C ALA A 147 -4.32 9.88 3.26
N PRO A 148 -5.58 10.23 3.53
CA PRO A 148 -6.24 11.46 3.10
C PRO A 148 -5.75 12.68 3.90
N ALA A 149 -5.52 13.81 3.23
CA ALA A 149 -5.19 15.08 3.87
C ALA A 149 -5.49 16.27 2.93
N GLU A 150 -5.95 17.39 3.48
CA GLU A 150 -6.27 18.61 2.72
C GLU A 150 -5.25 19.76 2.95
N ASP A 151 -4.47 19.67 4.03
CA ASP A 151 -3.50 20.67 4.45
C ASP A 151 -2.29 20.03 5.14
N TYR A 152 -1.28 20.84 5.43
CA TYR A 152 -0.04 20.38 6.03
C TYR A 152 -0.25 19.82 7.45
N GLU A 153 -1.07 20.50 8.26
CA GLU A 153 -1.31 20.16 9.66
C GLU A 153 -1.96 18.77 9.78
N SER A 154 -3.05 18.53 9.04
CA SER A 154 -3.72 17.22 8.97
C SER A 154 -2.79 16.13 8.43
N ALA A 155 -1.99 16.46 7.42
CA ALA A 155 -1.01 15.54 6.85
C ALA A 155 0.11 15.17 7.83
N ALA A 156 0.63 16.14 8.59
CA ALA A 156 1.67 15.95 9.58
C ALA A 156 1.18 15.07 10.74
N GLU A 157 -0.02 15.34 11.26
CA GLU A 157 -0.65 14.51 12.29
C GLU A 157 -0.89 13.07 11.81
N LEU A 158 -1.40 12.91 10.59
CA LEU A 158 -1.66 11.59 10.02
C LEU A 158 -0.36 10.82 9.75
N SER A 159 0.70 11.49 9.30
CA SER A 159 2.02 10.87 9.09
C SER A 159 2.56 10.21 10.36
N ALA A 160 2.39 10.86 11.52
CA ALA A 160 2.79 10.31 12.81
C ALA A 160 1.97 9.07 13.19
N LYS A 161 0.65 9.10 12.95
CA LYS A 161 -0.27 7.98 13.24
C LYS A 161 -0.01 6.76 12.35
N VAL A 162 0.21 6.95 11.05
CA VAL A 162 0.44 5.85 10.10
C VAL A 162 1.75 5.11 10.41
N TYR A 163 2.77 5.82 10.91
CA TYR A 163 4.05 5.19 11.29
C TYR A 163 3.97 4.34 12.56
N SER A 164 3.09 4.69 13.50
CA SER A 164 3.01 4.08 14.83
C SER A 164 2.03 2.90 14.93
N THR A 165 1.06 2.78 14.01
CA THR A 165 -0.11 1.90 14.20
C THR A 165 -0.03 0.53 13.49
N ASN A 166 1.12 0.14 12.93
CA ASN A 166 1.23 -1.16 12.25
C ASN A 166 1.68 -2.32 13.19
N GLN A 167 1.32 -2.24 14.48
CA GLN A 167 1.40 -3.34 15.45
C GLN A 167 0.05 -4.04 15.59
#